data_AF-A0A918R4A2-F1
#
_entry.id   AF-A0A918R4A2-F1
#
_cell.length_a   1.000
_cell.length_b   1.000
_cell.length_c   1.000
_cell.angle_alpha   90.00
_cell.angle_beta   90.00
_cell.angle_gamma   90.00
#
_symmetry.space_group_name_H-M   'P 1'
#
loop_
_entity.id
_entity.type
_entity.pdbx_description
1 polymer ?
#
loop_
_entity_poly.entity_id
_entity_poly.type
_entity_poly.pdbx_seq_one_letter_code
_entity_poly.pdbx_strand_id
1 'polypeptide(L)'
;MFAFTVGLISFIYEGLKGFFLPVIISYFISLLLFQFVYLRKDVVDKRSYLFVFFGVIVYMISEAVMVIKTFKTDLPFQELIIMLFYGAGLYLIVHGMIIEKKVQEPNLFEPVSDLKD
;
A
#
# COMPACT_ATOMS: atom_id res chain seq x y z
N MET A 1 -2.36 9.99 4.36
CA MET A 1 -3.01 9.47 3.14
C MET A 1 -4.21 10.29 2.72
N PHE A 2 -5.25 10.47 3.55
CA PHE A 2 -6.41 11.27 3.15
C PHE A 2 -6.07 12.69 2.65
N ALA A 3 -5.25 13.44 3.39
CA ALA A 3 -4.78 14.76 2.96
C ALA A 3 -3.97 14.72 1.64
N PHE A 4 -3.19 13.67 1.42
CA PHE A 4 -2.44 13.46 0.18
C PHE A 4 -3.40 13.22 -1.00
N THR A 5 -4.40 12.36 -0.82
CA THR A 5 -5.44 12.11 -1.81
C THR A 5 -6.23 13.37 -2.15
N VAL A 6 -6.63 14.16 -1.15
CA VAL A 6 -7.35 15.43 -1.37
C VAL A 6 -6.48 16.41 -2.16
N GLY A 7 -5.23 16.62 -1.74
CA GLY A 7 -4.32 17.53 -2.45
C GLY A 7 -4.09 17.11 -3.90
N LEU A 8 -3.98 15.81 -4.15
CA LEU A 8 -3.79 15.27 -5.48
C LEU A 8 -5.05 15.40 -6.36
N ILE A 9 -6.25 15.12 -5.82
CA ILE A 9 -7.50 15.36 -6.55
C ILE A 9 -7.66 16.84 -6.90
N SER A 10 -7.39 17.75 -5.95
CA SER A 10 -7.45 19.19 -6.21
C SER A 10 -6.47 19.62 -7.30
N PHE A 11 -5.29 19.01 -7.37
CA PHE A 11 -4.28 19.32 -8.37
C PHE A 11 -4.67 18.86 -9.79
N ILE A 12 -5.41 17.76 -9.90
CA ILE A 12 -5.77 17.13 -11.18
C ILE A 12 -7.19 17.50 -11.62
N TYR A 13 -7.98 18.15 -10.76
CA TYR A 13 -9.36 18.55 -11.02
C TYR A 13 -9.56 19.28 -12.38
N GLU A 14 -8.61 20.13 -12.77
CA GLU A 14 -8.62 20.86 -14.05
C GLU A 14 -8.57 19.94 -15.28
N GLY A 15 -7.88 18.79 -15.18
CA GLY A 15 -7.72 17.81 -16.26
C GLY A 15 -8.75 16.68 -16.24
N LEU A 16 -9.57 16.59 -15.19
CA LEU A 16 -10.33 15.40 -14.85
C LEU A 16 -11.59 15.16 -15.72
N LYS A 17 -12.08 16.19 -16.42
CA LYS A 17 -13.24 16.18 -17.35
C LYS A 17 -14.27 15.07 -17.01
N GLY A 18 -14.48 14.11 -17.91
CA GLY A 18 -15.44 13.01 -17.75
C GLY A 18 -14.93 11.79 -16.96
N PHE A 19 -13.68 11.80 -16.51
CA PHE A 19 -13.06 10.68 -15.78
C PHE A 19 -13.17 10.83 -14.25
N PHE A 20 -13.91 11.82 -13.76
CA PHE A 20 -14.12 12.08 -12.33
C PHE A 20 -14.57 10.84 -11.54
N LEU A 21 -15.55 10.10 -12.07
CA LEU A 21 -16.10 8.92 -11.42
C LEU A 21 -15.07 7.77 -11.29
N PRO A 22 -14.39 7.33 -12.38
CA PRO A 22 -13.31 6.35 -12.28
C PRO A 22 -12.22 6.73 -11.28
N VAL A 23 -11.84 8.01 -11.24
CA VAL A 23 -10.79 8.52 -10.37
C VAL A 23 -11.20 8.49 -8.89
N ILE A 24 -12.46 8.81 -8.57
CA ILE A 24 -12.96 8.66 -7.20
C ILE A 24 -12.94 7.19 -6.77
N ILE A 25 -13.36 6.28 -7.66
CA ILE A 25 -13.39 4.85 -7.36
C ILE A 25 -11.97 4.32 -7.11
N SER A 26 -10.99 4.72 -7.93
CA SER A 26 -9.60 4.29 -7.72
C SER A 26 -9.07 4.76 -6.37
N TYR A 27 -9.29 6.03 -5.98
CA TYR A 27 -8.87 6.51 -4.67
C TYR A 27 -9.57 5.81 -3.51
N PHE A 28 -10.85 5.47 -3.66
CA PHE A 28 -11.56 4.70 -2.66
C PHE A 28 -10.88 3.34 -2.45
N ILE A 29 -10.52 2.65 -3.53
CA ILE A 29 -9.78 1.39 -3.47
C ILE A 29 -8.39 1.58 -2.84
N SER A 30 -7.64 2.62 -3.21
CA SER A 30 -6.31 2.87 -2.63
C SER A 30 -6.38 3.20 -1.13
N LEU A 31 -7.45 3.87 -0.67
CA LEU A 31 -7.70 4.09 0.76
C LEU A 31 -8.04 2.80 1.51
N LEU A 32 -8.87 1.92 0.91
CA LEU A 32 -9.15 0.60 1.48
C LEU A 32 -7.87 -0.24 1.60
N LEU A 33 -7.02 -0.23 0.57
CA LEU A 33 -5.72 -0.90 0.61
C LEU A 33 -4.88 -0.41 1.79
N PHE A 34 -4.78 0.91 1.98
CA PHE A 34 -4.05 1.49 3.09
C PHE A 34 -4.64 1.09 4.46
N GLN A 35 -5.97 1.03 4.56
CA GLN A 35 -6.66 0.59 5.78
C GLN A 35 -6.36 -0.89 6.11
N PHE A 36 -6.36 -1.77 5.11
CA PHE A 36 -6.00 -3.18 5.31
C PHE A 36 -4.56 -3.36 5.76
N VAL A 37 -3.64 -2.57 5.20
CA VAL A 37 -2.25 -2.56 5.67
C VAL A 37 -2.20 -2.10 7.12
N TYR A 38 -2.92 -1.03 7.49
CA TYR A 38 -2.93 -0.54 8.87
C TYR A 38 -3.46 -1.59 9.84
N LEU A 39 -4.53 -2.31 9.49
CA LEU A 39 -5.11 -3.38 10.31
C LEU A 39 -4.17 -4.57 10.51
N ARG A 40 -3.25 -4.80 9.55
CA ARG A 40 -2.26 -5.87 9.62
C ARG A 40 -1.27 -5.70 10.78
N LYS A 41 -1.15 -4.50 11.36
CA LYS A 41 -0.20 -4.16 12.44
C LYS A 41 -0.30 -5.09 13.66
N ASP A 42 -1.50 -5.53 14.01
CA ASP A 42 -1.76 -6.29 15.24
C ASP A 42 -1.81 -7.81 15.02
N VAL A 43 -1.76 -8.28 13.76
CA VAL A 43 -1.95 -9.69 13.40
C VAL A 43 -0.64 -10.36 12.94
N VAL A 44 0.31 -9.60 12.41
CA VAL A 44 1.53 -10.15 11.80
C VAL A 44 2.80 -9.65 12.48
N ASP A 45 3.90 -10.38 12.26
CA ASP A 45 5.21 -9.94 12.71
C ASP A 45 5.55 -8.51 12.25
N LYS A 46 6.12 -7.71 13.16
CA LYS A 46 6.45 -6.30 12.92
C LYS A 46 7.31 -6.08 11.69
N ARG A 47 8.20 -7.03 11.35
CA ARG A 47 9.05 -6.93 10.15
C ARG A 47 8.23 -7.08 8.88
N SER A 48 7.35 -8.08 8.85
CA SER A 48 6.43 -8.33 7.73
C SER A 48 5.47 -7.15 7.51
N TYR A 49 4.97 -6.54 8.59
CA TYR A 49 4.18 -5.32 8.53
C TYR A 49 4.93 -4.15 7.89
N LEU A 50 6.18 -3.89 8.31
CA LEU A 50 6.98 -2.78 7.80
C LEU A 50 7.27 -2.91 6.30
N PHE A 51 7.55 -4.11 5.80
CA PHE A 51 7.76 -4.35 4.36
C PHE A 51 6.52 -4.00 3.54
N VAL A 52 5.33 -4.45 3.96
CA VAL A 52 4.08 -4.15 3.24
C VAL A 52 3.70 -2.68 3.39
N PHE A 53 3.90 -2.07 4.56
CA PHE A 53 3.61 -0.66 4.78
C PHE A 53 4.45 0.25 3.88
N PHE A 54 5.76 0.00 3.82
CA PHE A 54 6.64 0.76 2.94
C PHE A 54 6.35 0.48 1.45
N GLY A 55 6.06 -0.78 1.11
CA GLY A 55 5.66 -1.16 -0.25
C GLY A 55 4.39 -0.44 -0.73
N VAL A 56 3.37 -0.33 0.12
CA VAL A 56 2.13 0.40 -0.21
C VAL A 56 2.37 1.91 -0.34
N ILE A 57 3.22 2.51 0.48
CA ILE A 57 3.59 3.93 0.31
C ILE A 57 4.25 4.15 -1.05
N VAL A 58 5.23 3.32 -1.41
CA VAL A 58 5.93 3.39 -2.70
C VAL A 58 4.97 3.20 -3.87
N TYR A 59 4.10 2.20 -3.77
CA TYR A 59 3.05 1.94 -4.77
C TYR A 59 2.09 3.12 -4.94
N MET A 60 1.62 3.73 -3.84
CA MET A 60 0.71 4.88 -3.90
C MET A 60 1.36 6.12 -4.51
N ILE A 61 2.66 6.33 -4.29
CA ILE A 61 3.42 7.40 -4.96
C ILE A 61 3.46 7.13 -6.47
N SER A 62 3.68 5.87 -6.87
CA SER A 62 3.67 5.50 -8.28
C SER A 62 2.30 5.73 -8.95
N GLU A 63 1.21 5.34 -8.28
CA GLU A 63 -0.15 5.62 -8.77
C GLU A 63 -0.40 7.13 -8.89
N ALA A 64 0.00 7.90 -7.89
CA ALA A 64 -0.11 9.35 -7.90
C ALA A 64 0.55 9.98 -9.14
N VAL A 65 1.80 9.58 -9.44
CA VAL A 65 2.54 10.07 -10.62
C VAL A 65 1.87 9.63 -11.92
N MET A 66 1.32 8.42 -11.97
CA MET A 66 0.57 7.92 -13.13
C MET A 66 -0.66 8.77 -13.43
N VAL A 67 -1.48 9.08 -12.41
CA VAL A 67 -2.67 9.92 -12.59
C VAL A 67 -2.29 11.34 -13.04
N ILE A 68 -1.22 11.90 -12.47
CA ILE A 68 -0.72 13.23 -12.89
C ILE A 68 -0.30 13.23 -14.37
N LYS A 69 0.41 12.18 -14.81
CA LYS A 69 0.78 12.01 -16.22
C LYS A 69 -0.45 11.96 -17.12
N THR A 70 -1.42 11.11 -16.78
CA THR A 70 -2.61 10.87 -17.61
C THR A 70 -3.47 12.13 -17.81
N PHE A 71 -3.54 13.01 -16.81
CA PHE A 71 -4.51 14.11 -16.82
C PHE A 71 -3.93 15.52 -16.91
N LYS A 72 -2.61 15.74 -16.71
CA LYS A 72 -2.02 17.09 -16.75
C LYS A 72 -0.89 17.28 -17.77
N THR A 73 0.14 16.45 -17.77
CA THR A 73 1.36 16.71 -18.57
C THR A 73 2.20 15.44 -18.71
N ASP A 74 2.67 15.18 -19.92
CA ASP A 74 3.74 14.22 -20.19
C ASP A 74 5.08 14.83 -19.79
N LEU A 75 5.70 14.36 -18.71
CA LEU A 75 7.11 14.64 -18.42
C LEU A 75 7.99 13.56 -19.10
N PRO A 76 9.16 13.93 -19.63
CA PRO A 76 10.12 12.96 -20.14
C PRO A 76 10.56 11.98 -19.03
N PHE A 77 10.72 10.70 -19.37
CA PHE A 77 11.13 9.60 -18.47
C PHE A 77 10.13 9.18 -17.36
N GLN A 78 8.93 9.76 -17.31
CA GLN A 78 7.92 9.35 -16.32
C GLN A 78 7.59 7.85 -16.36
N GLU A 79 7.53 7.25 -17.54
CA GLU A 79 7.16 5.83 -17.67
C GLU A 79 8.13 4.90 -16.97
N LEU A 80 9.44 5.18 -17.10
CA LEU A 80 10.48 4.40 -16.43
C LEU A 80 10.39 4.56 -14.91
N ILE A 81 10.16 5.79 -14.44
CA ILE A 81 9.99 6.10 -13.02
C ILE A 81 8.75 5.38 -12.47
N ILE A 82 7.60 5.52 -13.13
CA ILE A 82 6.35 4.86 -12.74
C ILE A 82 6.55 3.36 -12.69
N MET A 83 7.11 2.73 -13.72
CA MET A 83 7.32 1.28 -13.72
C MET A 83 8.29 0.81 -12.63
N LEU A 84 9.34 1.58 -12.35
CA LEU A 84 10.33 1.24 -11.33
C LEU A 84 9.74 1.33 -9.91
N PHE A 85 9.02 2.41 -9.60
CA PHE A 85 8.37 2.56 -8.29
C PHE A 85 7.20 1.58 -8.14
N TYR A 86 6.41 1.35 -9.19
CA TYR A 86 5.34 0.36 -9.21
C TYR A 86 5.88 -1.05 -8.93
N GLY A 87 6.92 -1.46 -9.67
CA GLY A 87 7.54 -2.77 -9.51
C GLY A 87 8.19 -2.94 -8.15
N ALA A 88 8.91 -1.93 -7.67
CA ALA A 88 9.50 -1.95 -6.33
C ALA A 88 8.42 -2.06 -5.25
N GLY A 89 7.34 -1.26 -5.34
CA GLY A 89 6.22 -1.31 -4.41
C GLY A 89 5.59 -2.70 -4.36
N LEU A 90 5.26 -3.28 -5.51
CA LEU A 90 4.70 -4.63 -5.59
C LEU A 90 5.64 -5.70 -5.05
N TYR A 91 6.94 -5.61 -5.37
CA TYR A 91 7.93 -6.55 -4.84
C TYR A 91 7.96 -6.52 -3.32
N LEU A 92 7.98 -5.33 -2.71
CA LEU A 92 7.99 -5.18 -1.25
C LEU A 92 6.70 -5.69 -0.60
N ILE A 93 5.55 -5.45 -1.22
CA ILE A 93 4.26 -5.94 -0.74
C ILE A 93 4.26 -7.48 -0.77
N VAL A 94 4.60 -8.09 -1.90
CA VAL A 94 4.63 -9.56 -2.05
C VAL A 94 5.65 -10.20 -1.12
N HIS A 95 6.86 -9.63 -1.03
CA HIS A 95 7.89 -10.12 -0.14
C HIS A 95 7.47 -10.03 1.34
N GLY A 96 6.84 -8.93 1.73
CA GLY A 96 6.25 -8.76 3.05
C GLY A 96 5.14 -9.77 3.34
N MET A 97 4.32 -10.15 2.36
CA MET A 97 3.33 -11.21 2.50
C MET A 97 3.96 -12.61 2.63
N ILE A 98 5.02 -12.91 1.89
CA ILE A 98 5.69 -14.22 1.94
C ILE A 98 6.40 -14.46 3.28
N ILE A 99 7.01 -13.40 3.84
CA ILE A 99 7.71 -13.47 5.14
C ILE A 99 6.73 -13.52 6.32
N GLU A 100 5.43 -13.36 6.08
CA GLU A 100 4.42 -13.38 7.12
C GLU A 100 4.48 -14.66 7.95
N LYS A 101 4.97 -14.53 9.18
CA LYS A 101 4.74 -15.50 10.25
C LYS A 101 3.59 -14.94 11.08
N LYS A 102 2.50 -15.70 11.18
CA LYS A 102 1.43 -15.39 12.13
C LYS A 102 2.05 -15.38 13.52
N VAL A 103 1.73 -14.37 14.31
CA VAL A 103 2.06 -14.37 15.74
C VAL A 103 1.30 -15.56 16.33
N GLN A 104 2.02 -16.60 16.77
CA GLN A 104 1.40 -17.73 17.45
C GLN A 104 0.73 -17.20 18.72
N GLU A 105 -0.58 -17.38 18.84
CA GLU A 105 -1.21 -17.30 20.16
C GLU A 105 -0.52 -18.34 21.04
N PRO A 106 -0.14 -18.00 22.29
CA PRO A 106 0.37 -19.00 23.21
C PRO A 106 -0.69 -20.10 23.31
N ASN A 107 -0.33 -21.32 22.92
CA ASN A 107 -1.21 -22.47 23.02
C ASN A 107 -1.66 -22.60 24.48
N LEU A 108 -2.91 -22.23 24.78
CA LEU A 108 -3.49 -22.36 26.12
C LEU A 108 -3.68 -23.83 26.55
N PHE A 109 -3.28 -24.77 25.70
CA PHE A 109 -3.42 -26.22 25.83
C PHE A 109 -2.10 -26.97 25.78
N GLU A 110 -0.94 -26.30 25.88
CA GLU A 110 0.26 -27.03 26.28
C GLU A 110 0.05 -27.53 27.72
N PRO A 111 0.03 -28.85 27.97
CA PRO A 111 -0.01 -29.35 29.33
C PRO A 111 1.24 -28.84 30.04
N VAL A 112 1.05 -28.31 31.24
CA VAL A 112 2.09 -27.96 32.20
C VAL A 112 2.77 -29.27 32.63
N SER A 113 3.55 -29.90 31.75
CA SER A 113 4.29 -31.14 32.03
C SER A 113 5.80 -31.00 31.87
N ASP A 114 6.31 -29.91 31.29
CA ASP A 114 7.75 -29.65 31.20
C ASP A 114 8.28 -28.69 32.28
N LEU A 115 7.49 -28.46 33.34
CA LEU A 115 8.02 -27.96 34.61
C LEU A 115 8.35 -29.15 35.52
N LYS A 116 9.33 -29.95 35.13
CA LYS A 116 10.12 -30.85 35.99
C LYS A 116 11.28 -31.45 35.21
N ASP A 117 12.40 -30.73 35.23
CA ASP A 117 13.71 -31.17 35.76
C ASP A 117 14.85 -30.35 35.15
#